data_AF-A0A7R7ZS79-F1
#
_entry.id   AF-A0A7R7ZS79-F1
#
_cell.length_a   1.000
_cell.length_b   1.000
_cell.length_c   1.000
_cell.angle_alpha   90.00
_cell.angle_beta   90.00
_cell.angle_gamma   90.00
#
_symmetry.space_group_name_H-M   'P 1'
#
loop_
_entity.id
_entity.type
_entity.pdbx_description
1 polymer ?
#
loop_
_entity_poly.entity_id
_entity_poly.type
_entity_poly.pdbx_seq_one_letter_code
_entity_poly.pdbx_strand_id
1 'polypeptide(L)'
;MPRPRNTVASTRANRNETNNDDTNRNEANTNTERENRQNPILIDGDENEEQRMMTLEEFLQYASEEPEWLYEKLQATHQRYDDSLDDHKVRLAEEELRGQTKDGEIALLRRETEEMKGQLQDIKKQLTDVTAERDAFGSQIARLVMDSASGRRASPMPINSKSTKIPDPPMLTDGKEPRFEDWLLLMSQKLTANADHFDTSQLRIAYVASRCDGKARKHITPRMRDDAINPYTDSKDMLNHLKTIYDDPNRVTTAKHQFRQLYMKNSDKFHDFFSEFLYLAAEAGVAEDDWKDELYTKLTTKLQELCISSSIGDGTFQEFSSAVSQTASRLEVINHQAQKNRTFTPNKDMSKGTSRTGTTFKKEPTPSQSTNSTTPRMGNAERDQLMKEGRCFHCQEHGHLARDCSTKTPTPELKELEQKAPENEQNDDAGKV
;
A
#
# COMPACT_ATOMS: atom_id res chain seq x y z
N MET A 1 -31.87 -62.65 43.11
CA MET A 1 -32.54 -62.15 44.35
C MET A 1 -31.48 -62.09 45.44
N PRO A 2 -31.41 -61.08 46.33
CA PRO A 2 -32.39 -59.99 46.54
C PRO A 2 -31.79 -58.55 46.63
N ARG A 3 -32.65 -57.56 46.30
CA ARG A 3 -32.69 -56.16 46.82
C ARG A 3 -33.10 -56.17 48.31
N PRO A 4 -33.06 -55.10 49.15
CA PRO A 4 -33.46 -53.69 48.88
C PRO A 4 -32.64 -52.63 49.70
N ARG A 5 -32.92 -51.32 49.87
CA ARG A 5 -34.15 -50.50 49.87
C ARG A 5 -33.80 -48.98 49.90
N ASN A 6 -34.60 -48.20 49.16
CA ASN A 6 -34.97 -46.76 49.15
C ASN A 6 -34.53 -45.79 50.29
N THR A 7 -34.30 -44.51 49.92
CA THR A 7 -35.14 -43.31 50.24
C THR A 7 -34.63 -42.03 49.49
N VAL A 8 -35.34 -41.45 48.51
CA VAL A 8 -36.36 -40.35 48.42
C VAL A 8 -35.93 -38.88 48.69
N ALA A 9 -36.38 -37.99 47.76
CA ALA A 9 -36.68 -36.53 47.82
C ALA A 9 -35.54 -35.54 47.48
N SER A 10 -35.71 -34.39 46.79
CA SER A 10 -36.90 -33.68 46.33
C SER A 10 -36.56 -32.68 45.19
N THR A 11 -37.56 -32.40 44.36
CA THR A 11 -37.63 -31.53 43.18
C THR A 11 -37.55 -30.03 43.54
N ARG A 12 -36.91 -29.19 42.71
CA ARG A 12 -37.18 -27.74 42.67
C ARG A 12 -37.26 -27.26 41.21
N ALA A 13 -38.48 -26.92 40.81
CA ALA A 13 -38.83 -26.24 39.58
C ALA A 13 -38.44 -24.75 39.64
N ASN A 14 -38.14 -24.13 38.51
CA ASN A 14 -38.17 -22.68 38.37
C ASN A 14 -39.00 -22.31 37.15
N ARG A 15 -40.14 -21.67 37.42
CA ARG A 15 -41.16 -21.11 36.51
C ARG A 15 -41.54 -19.77 37.14
N ASN A 16 -41.61 -18.71 36.33
CA ASN A 16 -42.26 -17.39 36.51
C ASN A 16 -41.63 -16.50 35.43
N GLU A 17 -42.27 -15.99 34.36
CA GLU A 17 -43.61 -15.37 34.21
C GLU A 17 -43.91 -14.29 35.26
N THR A 18 -43.63 -13.03 34.91
CA THR A 18 -44.34 -11.85 35.41
C THR A 18 -44.35 -10.75 34.33
N ASN A 19 -45.50 -10.60 33.68
CA ASN A 19 -46.04 -9.32 33.22
C ASN A 19 -46.46 -8.50 34.46
N ASN A 20 -46.32 -7.18 34.40
CA ASN A 20 -47.04 -6.12 35.13
C ASN A 20 -46.62 -4.82 34.40
N ASP A 21 -47.43 -4.14 33.60
CA ASP A 21 -48.69 -3.45 33.90
C ASP A 21 -48.51 -2.36 34.96
N ASP A 22 -48.06 -1.18 34.51
CA ASP A 22 -48.13 0.09 35.23
C ASP A 22 -48.97 1.05 34.39
N THR A 23 -50.29 0.83 34.41
CA THR A 23 -51.26 1.87 34.10
C THR A 23 -51.75 2.53 35.39
N ASN A 24 -51.75 3.87 35.33
CA ASN A 24 -52.59 4.78 36.09
C ASN A 24 -52.03 5.35 37.40
N ARG A 25 -51.47 6.57 37.32
CA ARG A 25 -51.71 7.58 38.34
C ARG A 25 -51.56 9.01 37.81
N ASN A 26 -52.69 9.71 37.86
CA ASN A 26 -52.88 11.15 38.06
C ASN A 26 -53.06 12.03 36.82
N GLU A 27 -54.28 11.96 36.28
CA GLU A 27 -55.10 13.15 36.10
C GLU A 27 -55.18 13.95 37.42
N ALA A 28 -54.40 15.02 37.51
CA ALA A 28 -54.63 16.15 38.42
C ALA A 28 -54.32 17.44 37.65
N ASN A 29 -55.02 17.61 36.53
CA ASN A 29 -54.98 18.82 35.73
C ASN A 29 -56.05 19.78 36.25
N THR A 30 -55.75 20.45 37.37
CA THR A 30 -56.50 21.63 37.80
C THR A 30 -55.57 22.65 38.45
N ASN A 31 -55.19 23.63 37.64
CA ASN A 31 -55.27 25.04 38.02
C ASN A 31 -54.35 25.52 39.17
N THR A 32 -53.03 25.39 39.00
CA THR A 32 -52.05 26.25 39.68
C THR A 32 -50.76 26.25 38.87
N GLU A 33 -50.09 27.40 38.78
CA GLU A 33 -48.87 27.67 37.97
C GLU A 33 -49.13 28.11 36.51
N ARG A 34 -50.04 29.08 36.36
CA ARG A 34 -49.89 30.16 35.36
C ARG A 34 -48.95 31.26 35.90
N GLU A 35 -47.81 30.87 36.45
CA GLU A 35 -46.79 31.81 36.91
C GLU A 35 -45.58 31.66 35.98
N ASN A 36 -45.32 32.73 35.21
CA ASN A 36 -44.12 32.94 34.41
C ASN A 36 -43.68 31.78 33.48
N ARG A 37 -44.38 31.62 32.35
CA ARG A 37 -43.70 31.22 31.11
C ARG A 37 -42.87 32.40 30.60
N GLN A 38 -41.80 32.74 31.33
CA GLN A 38 -40.69 33.52 30.81
C GLN A 38 -39.88 32.59 29.89
N ASN A 39 -40.36 32.39 28.67
CA ASN A 39 -39.50 31.93 27.58
C ASN A 39 -39.06 33.18 26.82
N PRO A 40 -37.92 33.79 27.18
CA PRO A 40 -37.40 34.96 26.50
C PRO A 40 -37.14 34.65 25.02
N ILE A 41 -37.44 35.63 24.17
CA ILE A 41 -37.25 35.53 22.73
C ILE A 41 -35.76 35.81 22.45
N LEU A 42 -35.08 34.83 21.84
CA LEU A 42 -33.67 34.95 21.47
C LEU A 42 -33.57 35.82 20.21
N ILE A 43 -32.92 36.97 20.31
CA ILE A 43 -32.62 37.86 19.19
C ILE A 43 -31.10 38.02 19.15
N ASP A 44 -30.46 37.45 18.14
CA ASP A 44 -29.01 37.57 17.96
C ASP A 44 -28.63 39.02 17.65
N GLY A 45 -27.61 39.62 18.26
CA GLY A 45 -27.07 40.89 17.78
C GLY A 45 -26.34 40.72 16.43
N ASP A 46 -26.03 41.83 15.75
CA ASP A 46 -25.28 41.79 14.48
C ASP A 46 -23.80 41.44 14.77
N GLU A 47 -23.30 40.38 14.10
CA GLU A 47 -21.95 39.77 14.02
C GLU A 47 -20.92 39.83 15.19
N ASN A 48 -21.21 40.44 16.35
CA ASN A 48 -20.31 40.48 17.51
C ASN A 48 -21.00 40.78 18.86
N GLU A 49 -22.33 40.78 18.92
CA GLU A 49 -23.08 41.01 20.16
C GLU A 49 -23.56 39.68 20.77
N GLU A 50 -23.19 39.47 22.04
CA GLU A 50 -23.64 38.35 22.87
C GLU A 50 -25.16 38.15 22.77
N GLN A 51 -25.60 36.90 22.64
CA GLN A 51 -27.01 36.51 22.66
C GLN A 51 -27.74 37.20 23.82
N ARG A 52 -28.57 38.19 23.48
CA ARG A 52 -29.30 38.98 24.47
C ARG A 52 -30.70 38.44 24.60
N MET A 53 -31.03 38.04 25.82
CA MET A 53 -32.36 37.57 26.20
C MET A 53 -33.33 38.77 26.21
N MET A 54 -34.26 38.83 25.26
CA MET A 54 -35.27 39.89 25.23
C MET A 54 -36.41 39.56 26.20
N THR A 55 -36.69 40.47 27.12
CA THR A 55 -37.84 40.37 28.04
C THR A 55 -39.15 40.66 27.31
N LEU A 56 -40.28 40.24 27.89
CA LEU A 56 -41.60 40.46 27.29
C LEU A 56 -41.93 41.96 27.18
N GLU A 57 -41.57 42.76 28.18
CA GLU A 57 -41.72 44.21 28.14
C GLU A 57 -40.90 44.86 27.02
N GLU A 58 -39.62 44.46 26.84
CA GLU A 58 -38.77 44.97 25.76
C GLU A 58 -39.33 44.57 24.38
N PHE A 59 -39.82 43.34 24.24
CA PHE A 59 -40.43 42.87 23.00
C PHE A 59 -41.67 43.68 22.62
N LEU A 60 -42.55 43.96 23.60
CA LEU A 60 -43.75 44.77 23.38
C LEU A 60 -43.40 46.22 23.04
N GLN A 61 -42.31 46.75 23.61
CA GLN A 61 -41.81 48.08 23.26
C GLN A 61 -41.33 48.13 21.81
N TYR A 62 -40.47 47.20 21.37
CA TYR A 62 -40.02 47.13 19.97
C TYR A 62 -41.16 46.86 18.99
N ALA A 63 -42.17 46.08 19.37
CA ALA A 63 -43.35 45.86 18.55
C ALA A 63 -44.17 47.15 18.30
N SER A 64 -44.06 48.14 19.19
CA SER A 64 -44.74 49.43 19.07
C SER A 64 -43.89 50.51 18.40
N GLU A 65 -42.58 50.50 18.64
CA GLU A 65 -41.64 51.52 18.16
C GLU A 65 -41.04 51.16 16.78
N GLU A 66 -40.65 49.91 16.57
CA GLU A 66 -39.94 49.43 15.36
C GLU A 66 -40.39 48.01 14.93
N PRO A 67 -41.63 47.82 14.45
CA PRO A 67 -42.18 46.49 14.15
C PRO A 67 -41.51 45.78 12.97
N GLU A 68 -41.02 46.51 11.96
CA GLU A 68 -40.34 45.93 10.80
C GLU A 68 -38.99 45.33 11.17
N TRP A 69 -38.20 46.03 11.99
CA TRP A 69 -36.93 45.54 12.51
C TRP A 69 -37.13 44.27 13.34
N LEU A 70 -38.13 44.28 14.24
CA LEU A 70 -38.44 43.11 15.08
C LEU A 70 -38.85 41.89 14.24
N TYR A 71 -39.61 42.09 13.15
CA TYR A 71 -40.01 41.03 12.24
C TYR A 71 -38.82 40.45 11.46
N GLU A 72 -37.98 41.30 10.87
CA GLU A 72 -36.77 40.89 10.15
C GLU A 72 -35.84 40.09 11.06
N LYS A 73 -35.75 40.51 12.33
CA LYS A 73 -34.92 39.85 13.32
C LYS A 73 -35.44 38.48 13.74
N LEU A 74 -36.74 38.35 13.99
CA LEU A 74 -37.39 37.07 14.24
C LEU A 74 -37.25 36.12 13.04
N GLN A 75 -37.38 36.65 11.81
CA GLN A 75 -37.23 35.87 10.60
C GLN A 75 -35.79 35.35 10.44
N ALA A 76 -34.79 36.20 10.68
CA ALA A 76 -33.38 35.80 10.64
C ALA A 76 -33.06 34.73 11.68
N THR A 77 -33.58 34.88 12.91
CA THR A 77 -33.44 33.86 13.96
C THR A 77 -34.09 32.54 13.53
N HIS A 78 -35.31 32.57 12.99
CA HIS A 78 -36.00 31.38 12.52
C HIS A 78 -35.22 30.67 11.40
N GLN A 79 -34.70 31.41 10.43
CA GLN A 79 -33.92 30.86 9.34
C GLN A 79 -32.66 30.15 9.85
N ARG A 80 -31.94 30.75 10.82
CA ARG A 80 -30.76 30.12 11.45
C ARG A 80 -31.11 28.83 12.17
N TYR A 81 -32.25 28.78 12.87
CA TYR A 81 -32.72 27.56 13.51
C TYR A 81 -33.06 26.48 12.49
N ASP A 82 -33.73 26.83 11.39
CA ASP A 82 -34.03 25.89 10.31
C ASP A 82 -32.74 25.34 9.67
N ASP A 83 -31.78 26.22 9.35
CA ASP A 83 -30.48 25.83 8.80
C ASP A 83 -29.72 24.90 9.77
N SER A 84 -29.72 25.22 11.07
CA SER A 84 -29.10 24.37 12.09
C SER A 84 -29.80 23.02 12.26
N LEU A 85 -31.12 22.96 12.09
CA LEU A 85 -31.89 21.71 12.13
C LEU A 85 -31.57 20.84 10.92
N ASP A 86 -31.44 21.44 9.74
CA ASP A 86 -31.07 20.72 8.52
C ASP A 86 -29.63 20.20 8.58
N ASP A 87 -28.68 20.99 9.08
CA ASP A 87 -27.31 20.54 9.36
C ASP A 87 -27.28 19.37 10.35
N HIS A 88 -28.14 19.41 11.38
CA HIS A 88 -28.25 18.29 12.32
C HIS A 88 -28.83 17.03 11.65
N LYS A 89 -29.82 17.16 10.77
CA LYS A 89 -30.37 16.02 10.01
C LYS A 89 -29.32 15.41 9.08
N VAL A 90 -28.52 16.24 8.41
CA VAL A 90 -27.42 15.77 7.54
C VAL A 90 -26.40 14.98 8.36
N ARG A 91 -25.95 15.51 9.50
CA ARG A 91 -25.00 14.80 10.39
C ARG A 91 -25.53 13.46 10.89
N LEU A 92 -26.82 13.38 11.25
CA LEU A 92 -27.45 12.11 11.64
C LEU A 92 -27.46 11.10 10.49
N ALA A 93 -27.79 11.53 9.27
CA ALA A 93 -27.80 10.66 8.09
C ALA A 93 -26.38 10.15 7.73
N GLU A 94 -25.36 11.02 7.83
CA GLU A 94 -23.97 10.62 7.64
C GLU A 94 -23.49 9.62 8.69
N GLU A 95 -23.88 9.81 9.95
CA GLU A 95 -23.58 8.90 11.05
C GLU A 95 -24.23 7.52 10.87
N GLU A 96 -25.48 7.50 10.42
CA GLU A 96 -26.19 6.25 10.11
C GLU A 96 -25.54 5.50 8.94
N LEU A 97 -25.18 6.20 7.85
CA LEU A 97 -24.48 5.59 6.72
C LEU A 97 -23.10 5.04 7.13
N ARG A 98 -22.38 5.77 7.98
CA ARG A 98 -21.11 5.33 8.56
C ARG A 98 -21.30 4.08 9.44
N GLY A 99 -22.39 4.02 10.20
CA GLY A 99 -22.78 2.85 11.00
C GLY A 99 -23.02 1.62 10.11
N GLN A 100 -23.85 1.75 9.08
CA GLN A 100 -24.14 0.67 8.13
C GLN A 100 -22.89 0.14 7.42
N THR A 101 -21.95 1.03 7.10
CA THR A 101 -20.66 0.64 6.49
C THR A 101 -19.84 -0.21 7.46
N LYS A 102 -19.72 0.21 8.72
CA LYS A 102 -19.02 -0.55 9.76
C LYS A 102 -19.68 -1.89 10.03
N ASP A 103 -21.01 -1.95 10.05
CA ASP A 103 -21.75 -3.20 10.23
C ASP A 103 -21.50 -4.18 9.06
N GLY A 104 -21.39 -3.67 7.84
CA GLY A 104 -20.97 -4.44 6.66
C GLY A 104 -19.56 -5.02 6.80
N GLU A 105 -18.59 -4.23 7.23
CA GLU A 105 -17.22 -4.67 7.50
C GLU A 105 -17.18 -5.74 8.61
N ILE A 106 -17.90 -5.53 9.71
CA ILE A 106 -18.02 -6.48 10.81
C ILE A 106 -18.61 -7.81 10.31
N ALA A 107 -19.62 -7.77 9.44
CA ALA A 107 -20.21 -8.98 8.86
C ALA A 107 -19.22 -9.76 7.97
N LEU A 108 -18.37 -9.07 7.20
CA LEU A 108 -17.31 -9.69 6.40
C LEU A 108 -16.25 -10.34 7.30
N LEU A 109 -15.74 -9.61 8.30
CA LEU A 109 -14.73 -10.13 9.24
C LEU A 109 -15.25 -11.34 10.02
N ARG A 110 -16.53 -11.34 10.42
CA ARG A 110 -17.15 -12.49 11.07
C ARG A 110 -17.20 -13.72 10.17
N ARG A 111 -17.46 -13.55 8.87
CA ARG A 111 -17.47 -14.66 7.90
C ARG A 111 -16.07 -15.27 7.74
N GLU A 112 -15.07 -14.42 7.56
CA GLU A 112 -13.66 -14.86 7.43
C GLU A 112 -13.19 -15.58 8.71
N THR A 113 -13.57 -15.06 9.88
CA THR A 113 -13.25 -15.70 11.17
C THR A 113 -13.86 -17.11 11.26
N GLU A 114 -15.11 -17.29 10.83
CA GLU A 114 -15.75 -18.61 10.87
C GLU A 114 -15.15 -19.57 9.83
N GLU A 115 -14.77 -19.07 8.65
CA GLU A 115 -14.05 -19.85 7.64
C GLU A 115 -12.69 -20.34 8.16
N MET A 116 -11.88 -19.45 8.72
CA MET A 116 -10.58 -19.77 9.32
C MET A 116 -10.71 -20.77 10.46
N LYS A 117 -11.75 -20.62 11.28
CA LYS A 117 -12.04 -21.57 12.36
C LYS A 117 -12.43 -22.95 11.82
N GLY A 118 -13.16 -23.01 10.72
CA GLY A 118 -13.45 -24.25 9.99
C GLY A 118 -12.18 -24.93 9.48
N GLN A 119 -11.29 -24.17 8.84
CA GLN A 119 -9.99 -24.69 8.40
C GLN A 119 -9.13 -25.21 9.56
N LEU A 120 -9.10 -24.50 10.69
CA LEU A 120 -8.39 -24.95 11.89
C LEU A 120 -8.97 -26.26 12.46
N GLN A 121 -10.28 -26.44 12.43
CA GLN A 121 -10.90 -27.70 12.84
C GLN A 121 -10.52 -28.85 11.91
N ASP A 122 -10.49 -28.62 10.60
CA ASP A 122 -10.09 -29.65 9.64
C ASP A 122 -8.62 -30.03 9.80
N ILE A 123 -7.71 -29.04 9.89
CA ILE A 123 -6.29 -29.29 10.16
C ILE A 123 -6.10 -30.04 11.47
N LYS A 124 -6.85 -29.66 12.53
CA LYS A 124 -6.80 -30.36 13.82
C LYS A 124 -7.24 -31.82 13.68
N LYS A 125 -8.26 -32.10 12.87
CA LYS A 125 -8.72 -33.47 12.60
C LYS A 125 -7.66 -34.27 11.81
N GLN A 126 -7.08 -33.68 10.77
CA GLN A 126 -5.98 -34.29 10.03
C GLN A 126 -4.80 -34.60 10.94
N LEU A 127 -4.46 -33.69 11.86
CA LEU A 127 -3.39 -33.92 12.85
C LEU A 127 -3.71 -35.08 13.79
N THR A 128 -4.97 -35.22 14.24
CA THR A 128 -5.36 -36.36 15.09
C THR A 128 -5.31 -37.68 14.32
N ASP A 129 -5.71 -37.69 13.05
CA ASP A 129 -5.68 -38.88 12.21
C ASP A 129 -4.23 -39.33 11.95
N VAL A 130 -3.35 -38.41 11.56
CA VAL A 130 -1.91 -38.69 11.38
C VAL A 130 -1.25 -39.13 12.68
N THR A 131 -1.65 -38.55 13.81
CA THR A 131 -1.13 -38.96 15.13
C THR A 131 -1.56 -40.39 15.46
N ALA A 132 -2.82 -40.74 15.20
CA ALA A 132 -3.33 -42.10 15.40
C ALA A 132 -2.64 -43.12 14.48
N GLU A 133 -2.41 -42.77 13.21
CA GLU A 133 -1.64 -43.59 12.27
C GLU A 133 -0.21 -43.81 12.76
N ARG A 134 0.48 -42.75 13.16
CA ARG A 134 1.83 -42.83 13.75
C ARG A 134 1.86 -43.78 14.95
N ASP A 135 0.90 -43.67 15.86
CA ASP A 135 0.84 -44.48 17.07
C ASP A 135 0.52 -45.95 16.75
N ALA A 136 -0.31 -46.20 15.72
CA ALA A 136 -0.58 -47.54 15.20
C ALA A 136 0.68 -48.18 14.57
N PHE A 137 1.41 -47.41 13.74
CA PHE A 137 2.68 -47.86 13.17
C PHE A 137 3.74 -48.11 14.26
N GLY A 138 3.84 -47.22 15.25
CA GLY A 138 4.71 -47.41 16.41
C GLY A 138 4.38 -48.68 17.19
N SER A 139 3.10 -48.96 17.40
CA SER A 139 2.63 -50.19 18.06
C SER A 139 2.93 -51.45 17.23
N GLN A 140 2.83 -51.38 15.91
CA GLN A 140 3.16 -52.48 15.01
C GLN A 140 4.67 -52.77 15.01
N ILE A 141 5.52 -51.74 14.98
CA ILE A 141 6.97 -51.87 15.12
C ILE A 141 7.32 -52.45 16.49
N ALA A 142 6.72 -51.96 17.57
CA ALA A 142 6.96 -52.51 18.91
C ALA A 142 6.60 -54.00 19.01
N ARG A 143 5.49 -54.42 18.39
CA ARG A 143 5.08 -55.83 18.32
C ARG A 143 6.08 -56.67 17.51
N LEU A 144 6.53 -56.19 16.35
CA LEU A 144 7.56 -56.85 15.54
C LEU A 144 8.91 -56.96 16.28
N VAL A 145 9.29 -55.94 17.04
CA VAL A 145 10.50 -55.93 17.88
C VAL A 145 10.36 -56.90 19.07
N MET A 146 9.18 -57.01 19.68
CA MET A 146 8.93 -58.00 20.75
C MET A 146 8.92 -59.44 20.23
N ASP A 147 8.35 -59.70 19.04
CA ASP A 147 8.37 -61.01 18.39
C ASP A 147 9.81 -61.42 18.00
N SER A 148 10.63 -60.47 17.57
CA SER A 148 12.06 -60.71 17.32
C SER A 148 12.91 -60.76 18.59
N ALA A 149 12.47 -60.18 19.71
CA ALA A 149 13.13 -60.25 21.01
C ALA A 149 12.90 -61.57 21.79
N SER A 150 11.98 -62.45 21.35
CA SER A 150 11.94 -63.85 21.82
C SER A 150 13.19 -64.65 21.38
N GLY A 151 13.99 -64.09 20.48
CA GLY A 151 15.35 -64.52 20.19
C GLY A 151 16.34 -63.39 20.42
N ARG A 152 16.92 -63.35 21.63
CA ARG A 152 18.01 -62.46 22.10
C ARG A 152 17.56 -61.12 22.70
N ARG A 153 17.91 -60.94 23.97
CA ARG A 153 18.01 -59.65 24.67
C ARG A 153 18.85 -58.69 23.83
N ALA A 154 18.22 -57.65 23.29
CA ALA A 154 18.90 -56.46 22.81
C ALA A 154 18.42 -55.27 23.65
N SER A 155 19.37 -54.53 24.23
CA SER A 155 19.13 -53.26 24.91
C SER A 155 18.40 -52.28 23.99
N PRO A 156 17.55 -51.38 24.52
CA PRO A 156 16.82 -50.44 23.68
C PRO A 156 17.80 -49.50 22.97
N MET A 157 17.84 -49.56 21.64
CA MET A 157 18.52 -48.53 20.85
C MET A 157 17.65 -47.27 20.80
N PRO A 158 18.26 -46.07 20.82
CA PRO A 158 17.52 -44.81 20.68
C PRO A 158 16.89 -44.73 19.29
N ILE A 159 15.59 -44.45 19.24
CA ILE A 159 14.87 -44.11 18.01
C ILE A 159 15.41 -42.76 17.53
N ASN A 160 16.31 -42.79 16.55
CA ASN A 160 16.86 -41.59 15.93
C ASN A 160 15.85 -41.10 14.87
N SER A 161 14.75 -40.48 15.30
CA SER A 161 13.80 -39.84 14.38
C SER A 161 14.43 -38.56 13.83
N LYS A 162 14.87 -38.60 12.57
CA LYS A 162 15.45 -37.43 11.92
C LYS A 162 14.38 -36.35 11.64
N SER A 163 14.75 -35.09 11.77
CA SER A 163 13.99 -33.88 11.47
C SER A 163 13.49 -33.87 10.02
N THR A 164 12.34 -33.23 9.78
CA THR A 164 11.75 -33.07 8.44
C THR A 164 12.71 -32.35 7.50
N LYS A 165 12.82 -32.81 6.23
CA LYS A 165 13.72 -32.21 5.24
C LYS A 165 13.17 -30.86 4.76
N ILE A 166 13.88 -29.80 5.06
CA ILE A 166 13.65 -28.46 4.51
C ILE A 166 14.25 -28.39 3.09
N PRO A 167 13.73 -27.59 2.15
CA PRO A 167 14.35 -27.42 0.83
C PRO A 167 15.85 -27.05 0.91
N ASP A 168 16.63 -27.53 -0.05
CA ASP A 168 18.07 -27.25 -0.10
C ASP A 168 18.34 -25.82 -0.60
N PRO A 169 19.32 -25.10 -0.04
CA PRO A 169 19.72 -23.77 -0.52
C PRO A 169 20.14 -23.79 -1.98
N PRO A 170 19.99 -22.72 -2.78
CA PRO A 170 20.47 -22.65 -4.17
C PRO A 170 21.99 -22.87 -4.31
N MET A 171 22.48 -23.08 -5.53
CA MET A 171 23.91 -23.26 -5.79
C MET A 171 24.64 -21.93 -5.74
N LEU A 172 25.70 -21.83 -4.93
CA LEU A 172 26.58 -20.67 -4.95
C LEU A 172 27.60 -20.82 -6.08
N THR A 173 27.56 -19.91 -7.07
CA THR A 173 28.49 -19.95 -8.20
C THR A 173 29.54 -18.85 -8.13
N ASP A 174 29.13 -17.60 -8.34
CA ASP A 174 29.99 -16.41 -8.39
C ASP A 174 29.68 -15.38 -7.28
N GLY A 175 28.70 -15.68 -6.42
CA GLY A 175 28.26 -14.81 -5.32
C GLY A 175 27.28 -13.70 -5.73
N LYS A 176 26.86 -13.64 -7.01
CA LYS A 176 25.88 -12.66 -7.50
C LYS A 176 24.46 -13.20 -7.49
N GLU A 177 24.28 -14.42 -8.02
CA GLU A 177 22.98 -15.11 -8.03
C GLU A 177 23.17 -16.57 -7.55
N PRO A 178 22.71 -16.93 -6.34
CA PRO A 178 22.17 -16.06 -5.29
C PRO A 178 23.25 -15.10 -4.73
N ARG A 179 22.81 -13.99 -4.13
CA ARG A 179 23.71 -13.13 -3.35
C ARG A 179 24.32 -13.95 -2.22
N PHE A 180 25.62 -13.76 -1.96
CA PHE A 180 26.34 -14.54 -0.96
C PHE A 180 25.69 -14.49 0.43
N GLU A 181 25.25 -13.33 0.91
CA GLU A 181 24.60 -13.18 2.21
C GLU A 181 23.30 -13.99 2.33
N ASP A 182 22.45 -13.92 1.29
CA ASP A 182 21.19 -14.69 1.25
C ASP A 182 21.47 -16.19 1.24
N TRP A 183 22.48 -16.62 0.47
CA TRP A 183 22.91 -18.00 0.43
C TRP A 183 23.48 -18.47 1.77
N LEU A 184 24.31 -17.64 2.42
CA LEU A 184 24.91 -17.93 3.71
C LEU A 184 23.84 -18.08 4.79
N LEU A 185 22.80 -17.23 4.77
CA LEU A 185 21.64 -17.32 5.65
C LEU A 185 20.91 -18.66 5.46
N LEU A 186 20.52 -18.98 4.22
CA LEU A 186 19.81 -20.24 3.90
C LEU A 186 20.65 -21.47 4.26
N MET A 187 21.96 -21.43 3.99
CA MET A 187 22.89 -22.50 4.33
C MET A 187 22.99 -22.71 5.83
N SER A 188 23.11 -21.62 6.60
CA SER A 188 23.19 -21.67 8.05
C SER A 188 21.89 -22.22 8.65
N GLN A 189 20.74 -21.74 8.19
CA GLN A 189 19.42 -22.24 8.61
C GLN A 189 19.27 -23.75 8.33
N LYS A 190 19.70 -24.20 7.15
CA LYS A 190 19.66 -25.61 6.76
C LYS A 190 20.51 -26.50 7.66
N LEU A 191 21.74 -26.08 7.94
CA LEU A 191 22.65 -26.80 8.83
C LEU A 191 22.15 -26.84 10.28
N THR A 192 21.46 -25.79 10.75
CA THR A 192 20.88 -25.73 12.09
C THR A 192 19.62 -26.60 12.21
N ALA A 193 18.69 -26.48 11.27
CA ALA A 193 17.39 -27.13 11.37
C ALA A 193 17.39 -28.62 10.97
N ASN A 194 18.40 -29.04 10.20
CA ASN A 194 18.69 -30.45 9.91
C ASN A 194 20.03 -30.88 10.55
N ALA A 195 20.36 -30.38 11.74
CA ALA A 195 21.62 -30.70 12.42
C ALA A 195 21.83 -32.20 12.66
N ASP A 196 20.72 -32.93 12.88
CA ASP A 196 20.61 -34.38 13.03
C ASP A 196 20.73 -35.18 11.70
N HIS A 197 20.88 -34.48 10.57
CA HIS A 197 21.28 -35.07 9.29
C HIS A 197 22.78 -34.88 9.02
N PHE A 198 23.43 -33.97 9.74
CA PHE A 198 24.83 -33.58 9.54
C PHE A 198 25.61 -33.67 10.86
N ASP A 199 25.58 -34.85 11.45
CA ASP A 199 26.05 -35.12 12.81
C ASP A 199 27.57 -34.91 12.93
N THR A 200 28.31 -35.13 11.85
CA THR A 200 29.77 -35.01 11.80
C THR A 200 30.22 -33.75 11.07
N SER A 201 31.38 -33.21 11.46
CA SER A 201 31.98 -32.06 10.79
C SER A 201 32.25 -32.34 9.31
N GLN A 202 32.62 -33.57 8.97
CA GLN A 202 32.87 -33.99 7.59
C GLN A 202 31.59 -33.97 6.75
N LEU A 203 30.44 -34.39 7.31
CA LEU A 203 29.15 -34.30 6.62
C LEU A 203 28.72 -32.85 6.39
N ARG A 204 28.92 -31.98 7.39
CA ARG A 204 28.63 -30.55 7.25
C ARG A 204 29.52 -29.89 6.18
N ILE A 205 30.82 -30.19 6.18
CA ILE A 205 31.78 -29.72 5.16
C ILE A 205 31.38 -30.24 3.77
N ALA A 206 31.10 -31.53 3.64
CA ALA A 206 30.71 -32.15 2.37
C ALA A 206 29.40 -31.54 1.84
N TYR A 207 28.45 -31.24 2.72
CA TYR A 207 27.18 -30.61 2.34
C TYR A 207 27.37 -29.17 1.84
N VAL A 208 28.08 -28.32 2.60
CA VAL A 208 28.39 -26.95 2.16
C VAL A 208 29.13 -26.96 0.83
N ALA A 209 30.11 -27.86 0.68
CA ALA A 209 30.82 -28.04 -0.57
C ALA A 209 29.87 -28.45 -1.68
N SER A 210 28.96 -29.41 -1.47
CA SER A 210 27.98 -29.86 -2.48
C SER A 210 27.11 -28.74 -3.04
N ARG A 211 26.91 -27.65 -2.28
CA ARG A 211 26.15 -26.47 -2.66
C ARG A 211 26.98 -25.32 -3.23
N CYS A 212 28.28 -25.54 -3.44
CA CYS A 212 29.17 -24.64 -4.16
C CYS A 212 29.47 -25.17 -5.56
N ASP A 213 29.42 -24.31 -6.56
CA ASP A 213 29.77 -24.63 -7.94
C ASP A 213 30.63 -23.50 -8.55
N GLY A 214 31.12 -23.69 -9.77
CA GLY A 214 31.84 -22.67 -10.53
C GLY A 214 33.02 -22.05 -9.77
N LYS A 215 32.98 -20.73 -9.57
CA LYS A 215 34.05 -19.97 -8.93
C LYS A 215 34.14 -20.29 -7.43
N ALA A 216 33.01 -20.43 -6.74
CA ALA A 216 32.96 -20.76 -5.32
C ALA A 216 33.61 -22.13 -5.04
N ARG A 217 33.33 -23.13 -5.90
CA ARG A 217 33.99 -24.45 -5.81
C ARG A 217 35.51 -24.33 -5.93
N LYS A 218 36.00 -23.56 -6.89
CA LYS A 218 37.46 -23.37 -7.11
C LYS A 218 38.16 -22.78 -5.89
N HIS A 219 37.48 -21.92 -5.12
CA HIS A 219 38.03 -21.32 -3.91
C HIS A 219 38.14 -22.28 -2.72
N ILE A 220 37.22 -23.25 -2.61
CA ILE A 220 37.22 -24.21 -1.49
C ILE A 220 38.02 -25.47 -1.76
N THR A 221 38.11 -25.92 -3.02
CA THR A 221 38.79 -27.18 -3.40
C THR A 221 40.22 -27.32 -2.88
N PRO A 222 41.10 -26.29 -2.91
CA PRO A 222 42.48 -26.42 -2.43
C PRO A 222 42.60 -26.83 -0.95
N ARG A 223 41.68 -26.37 -0.09
CA ARG A 223 41.63 -26.71 1.34
C ARG A 223 40.82 -27.97 1.65
N MET A 224 40.23 -28.61 0.64
CA MET A 224 39.49 -29.87 0.78
C MET A 224 40.30 -31.11 0.39
N ARG A 225 41.51 -30.95 -0.14
CA ARG A 225 42.35 -32.09 -0.53
C ARG A 225 42.99 -32.75 0.69
N ASP A 226 43.26 -34.04 0.57
CA ASP A 226 43.87 -34.84 1.64
C ASP A 226 45.31 -34.39 1.99
N ASP A 227 45.99 -33.70 1.07
CA ASP A 227 47.33 -33.15 1.22
C ASP A 227 47.35 -31.66 1.62
N ALA A 228 46.19 -31.08 1.95
CA ALA A 228 46.09 -29.67 2.30
C ALA A 228 46.83 -29.36 3.61
N ILE A 229 47.64 -28.31 3.60
CA ILE A 229 48.35 -27.80 4.79
C ILE A 229 47.36 -27.26 5.84
N ASN A 230 46.22 -26.73 5.40
CA ASN A 230 45.19 -26.14 6.28
C ASN A 230 43.77 -26.62 5.88
N PRO A 231 43.42 -27.88 6.19
CA PRO A 231 42.11 -28.44 5.87
C PRO A 231 41.02 -27.83 6.73
N TYR A 232 39.78 -27.83 6.23
CA TYR A 232 38.65 -27.32 6.98
C TYR A 232 38.35 -28.18 8.20
N THR A 233 38.21 -27.52 9.37
CA THR A 233 37.87 -28.23 10.62
C THR A 233 36.37 -28.52 10.73
N ASP A 234 35.54 -27.59 10.27
CA ASP A 234 34.07 -27.71 10.25
C ASP A 234 33.47 -26.81 9.16
N SER A 235 32.17 -26.98 8.89
CA SER A 235 31.40 -26.11 8.00
C SER A 235 31.54 -24.62 8.32
N LYS A 236 31.61 -24.24 9.60
CA LYS A 236 31.78 -22.83 10.00
C LYS A 236 33.08 -22.21 9.46
N ASP A 237 34.19 -22.95 9.49
CA ASP A 237 35.47 -22.50 8.93
C ASP A 237 35.40 -22.35 7.40
N MET A 238 34.70 -23.28 6.72
CA MET A 238 34.44 -23.16 5.29
C MET A 238 33.57 -21.94 4.94
N LEU A 239 32.50 -21.70 5.69
CA LEU A 239 31.62 -20.54 5.50
C LEU A 239 32.36 -19.23 5.79
N ASN A 240 33.22 -19.18 6.81
CA ASN A 240 34.06 -18.01 7.09
C ASN A 240 35.06 -17.75 5.96
N HIS A 241 35.68 -18.77 5.38
CA HIS A 241 36.54 -18.59 4.21
C HIS A 241 35.77 -18.02 3.01
N LEU A 242 34.59 -18.57 2.71
CA LEU A 242 33.73 -18.03 1.65
C LEU A 242 33.30 -16.58 1.94
N LYS A 243 33.03 -16.26 3.21
CA LYS A 243 32.73 -14.90 3.65
C LYS A 243 33.86 -13.93 3.32
N THR A 244 35.12 -14.29 3.58
CA THR A 244 36.25 -13.41 3.21
C THR A 244 36.40 -13.13 1.71
N ILE A 245 35.80 -13.96 0.85
CA ILE A 245 35.90 -13.85 -0.62
C ILE A 245 34.71 -13.08 -1.21
N TYR A 246 33.51 -13.34 -0.68
CA TYR A 246 32.25 -12.90 -1.28
C TYR A 246 31.45 -11.90 -0.43
N ASP A 247 31.81 -11.70 0.84
CA ASP A 247 31.21 -10.64 1.66
C ASP A 247 31.56 -9.28 1.03
N ASP A 248 30.57 -8.37 1.03
CA ASP A 248 30.78 -7.01 0.57
C ASP A 248 31.22 -6.16 1.79
N PRO A 249 32.51 -5.80 1.91
CA PRO A 249 33.00 -5.03 3.03
C PRO A 249 32.37 -3.63 3.11
N ASN A 250 31.83 -3.14 1.99
CA ASN A 250 31.18 -1.84 1.92
C ASN A 250 29.66 -1.93 1.99
N ARG A 251 29.06 -3.10 2.25
CA ARG A 251 27.60 -3.31 2.29
C ARG A 251 26.86 -2.24 3.08
N VAL A 252 27.24 -2.04 4.35
CA VAL A 252 26.61 -1.04 5.24
C VAL A 252 26.83 0.38 4.72
N THR A 253 28.02 0.68 4.19
CA THR A 253 28.34 2.00 3.63
C THR A 253 27.54 2.28 2.36
N THR A 254 27.42 1.31 1.47
CA THR A 254 26.60 1.34 0.26
C THR A 254 25.13 1.51 0.63
N ALA A 255 24.62 0.74 1.60
CA ALA A 255 23.26 0.85 2.10
C ALA A 255 22.98 2.24 2.70
N LYS A 256 23.90 2.80 3.49
CA LYS A 256 23.80 4.18 3.99
C LYS A 256 23.72 5.20 2.87
N HIS A 257 24.53 5.04 1.83
CA HIS A 257 24.52 5.94 0.68
C HIS A 257 23.20 5.81 -0.10
N GLN A 258 22.75 4.59 -0.38
CA GLN A 258 21.47 4.32 -1.05
C GLN A 258 20.29 4.83 -0.23
N PHE A 259 20.28 4.60 1.08
CA PHE A 259 19.24 5.08 2.00
C PHE A 259 19.16 6.61 1.99
N ARG A 260 20.29 7.33 2.02
CA ARG A 260 20.31 8.80 1.93
C ARG A 260 19.73 9.31 0.62
N GLN A 261 19.94 8.59 -0.48
CA GLN A 261 19.41 8.95 -1.80
C GLN A 261 17.99 8.44 -2.04
N LEU A 262 17.46 7.59 -1.17
CA LEU A 262 16.12 7.06 -1.27
C LEU A 262 15.10 8.17 -0.99
N TYR A 263 14.32 8.49 -2.02
CA TYR A 263 13.17 9.38 -1.96
C TYR A 263 12.08 8.80 -2.86
N MET A 264 10.84 8.84 -2.40
CA MET A 264 9.70 8.36 -3.16
C MET A 264 9.47 9.27 -4.37
N LYS A 265 9.45 8.71 -5.58
CA LYS A 265 9.12 9.49 -6.78
C LYS A 265 7.62 9.51 -7.00
N ASN A 266 7.14 10.49 -7.77
CA ASN A 266 5.71 10.62 -8.11
C ASN A 266 5.15 9.43 -8.93
N SER A 267 6.02 8.63 -9.56
CA SER A 267 5.67 7.43 -10.30
C SER A 267 5.64 6.16 -9.46
N ASP A 268 6.22 6.19 -8.27
CA ASP A 268 6.47 4.98 -7.50
C ASP A 268 5.23 4.62 -6.69
N LYS A 269 4.99 3.32 -6.55
CA LYS A 269 3.97 2.82 -5.62
C LYS A 269 4.54 2.92 -4.21
N PHE A 270 3.70 3.37 -3.28
CA PHE A 270 4.12 3.53 -1.89
C PHE A 270 4.66 2.22 -1.30
N HIS A 271 4.02 1.08 -1.56
CA HIS A 271 4.46 -0.20 -1.00
C HIS A 271 5.82 -0.65 -1.53
N ASP A 272 6.12 -0.44 -2.81
CA ASP A 272 7.42 -0.78 -3.39
C ASP A 272 8.53 0.10 -2.78
N PHE A 273 8.27 1.40 -2.66
CA PHE A 273 9.17 2.33 -1.97
C PHE A 273 9.35 1.99 -0.49
N PHE A 274 8.27 1.65 0.21
CA PHE A 274 8.29 1.36 1.64
C PHE A 274 9.06 0.07 1.95
N SER A 275 8.94 -0.95 1.10
CA SER A 275 9.75 -2.17 1.21
C SER A 275 11.24 -1.86 1.02
N GLU A 276 11.60 -1.04 0.04
CA GLU A 276 13.00 -0.61 -0.18
C GLU A 276 13.52 0.24 0.99
N PHE A 277 12.68 1.12 1.54
CA PHE A 277 12.99 1.92 2.72
C PHE A 277 13.33 1.05 3.93
N LEU A 278 12.48 0.06 4.26
CA LEU A 278 12.71 -0.83 5.38
C LEU A 278 13.98 -1.66 5.21
N TYR A 279 14.21 -2.17 3.99
CA TYR A 279 15.40 -2.93 3.66
C TYR A 279 16.67 -2.08 3.87
N LEU A 280 16.72 -0.89 3.27
CA LEU A 280 17.88 0.00 3.35
C LEU A 280 18.08 0.58 4.75
N ALA A 281 17.01 0.87 5.50
CA ALA A 281 17.10 1.36 6.88
C ALA A 281 17.73 0.32 7.81
N ALA A 282 17.27 -0.93 7.71
CA ALA A 282 17.81 -2.04 8.48
C ALA A 282 19.28 -2.32 8.10
N GLU A 283 19.59 -2.33 6.81
CA GLU A 283 20.93 -2.59 6.30
C GLU A 283 21.93 -1.47 6.63
N ALA A 284 21.46 -0.23 6.65
CA ALA A 284 22.24 0.95 7.04
C ALA A 284 22.41 1.08 8.56
N GLY A 285 21.61 0.35 9.35
CA GLY A 285 21.61 0.43 10.81
C GLY A 285 21.05 1.76 11.34
N VAL A 286 19.99 2.27 10.72
CA VAL A 286 19.28 3.47 11.20
C VAL A 286 18.50 3.12 12.47
N ALA A 287 18.53 3.98 13.48
CA ALA A 287 17.79 3.75 14.72
C ALA A 287 16.28 3.76 14.47
N GLU A 288 15.55 2.81 15.04
CA GLU A 288 14.09 2.67 14.83
C GLU A 288 13.31 3.93 15.23
N ASP A 289 13.80 4.66 16.23
CA ASP A 289 13.22 5.94 16.67
C ASP A 289 13.25 7.00 15.55
N ASP A 290 14.26 6.97 14.69
CA ASP A 290 14.41 7.92 13.58
C ASP A 290 13.60 7.49 12.33
N TRP A 291 13.09 6.26 12.27
CA TRP A 291 12.45 5.72 11.06
C TRP A 291 11.18 6.49 10.68
N LYS A 292 10.46 7.02 11.66
CA LYS A 292 9.24 7.80 11.42
C LYS A 292 9.55 9.11 10.70
N ASP A 293 10.55 9.85 11.20
CA ASP A 293 10.97 11.13 10.63
C ASP A 293 11.67 10.93 9.28
N GLU A 294 12.53 9.91 9.17
CA GLU A 294 13.16 9.52 7.90
C GLU A 294 12.12 9.10 6.86
N LEU A 295 11.09 8.34 7.25
CA LEU A 295 10.01 7.98 6.32
C LEU A 295 9.29 9.24 5.86
N TYR A 296 8.84 10.09 6.78
CA TYR A 296 8.09 11.32 6.45
C TYR A 296 8.86 12.22 5.48
N THR A 297 10.14 12.49 5.77
CA THR A 297 10.98 13.37 4.92
C THR A 297 11.25 12.80 3.53
N LYS A 298 11.16 11.47 3.36
CA LYS A 298 11.41 10.78 2.08
C LYS A 298 10.16 10.55 1.23
N LEU A 299 8.97 10.83 1.75
CA LEU A 299 7.72 10.77 0.98
C LEU A 299 7.66 11.90 -0.06
N THR A 300 6.83 11.72 -1.10
CA THR A 300 6.48 12.82 -2.00
C THR A 300 5.79 13.95 -1.24
N THR A 301 5.99 15.20 -1.67
CA THR A 301 5.37 16.39 -1.06
C THR A 301 3.85 16.24 -0.89
N LYS A 302 3.16 15.61 -1.85
CA LYS A 302 1.71 15.44 -1.75
C LYS A 302 1.28 14.50 -0.63
N LEU A 303 2.03 13.42 -0.39
CA LEU A 303 1.78 12.54 0.75
C LEU A 303 2.20 13.19 2.07
N GLN A 304 3.29 13.95 2.08
CA GLN A 304 3.68 14.72 3.26
C GLN A 304 2.55 15.64 3.71
N GLU A 305 2.00 16.45 2.80
CA GLU A 305 0.86 17.35 3.05
C GLU A 305 -0.35 16.64 3.68
N LEU A 306 -0.69 15.46 3.17
CA LEU A 306 -1.86 14.71 3.63
C LEU A 306 -1.62 13.97 4.95
N CYS A 307 -0.35 13.74 5.31
CA CYS A 307 0.04 12.99 6.51
C CYS A 307 0.65 13.87 7.61
N ILE A 308 0.63 15.22 7.49
CA ILE A 308 1.18 16.15 8.50
C ILE A 308 0.60 15.89 9.89
N SER A 309 -0.73 15.73 9.99
CA SER A 309 -1.39 15.50 11.27
C SER A 309 -0.97 14.16 11.89
N SER A 310 -0.74 13.14 11.07
CA SER A 310 -0.28 11.82 11.50
C SER A 310 1.22 11.78 11.83
N SER A 311 2.05 12.65 11.23
CA SER A 311 3.49 12.70 11.52
C SER A 311 3.78 13.39 12.86
N ILE A 312 3.01 14.42 13.21
CA ILE A 312 3.22 15.22 14.44
C ILE A 312 2.70 14.51 15.70
N GLY A 313 1.70 13.63 15.58
CA GLY A 313 1.17 12.90 16.74
C GLY A 313 2.19 11.94 17.34
N ASP A 314 2.11 11.65 18.65
CA ASP A 314 2.99 10.74 19.41
C ASP A 314 2.85 9.24 19.04
N GLY A 315 2.28 8.94 17.87
CA GLY A 315 2.06 7.58 17.39
C GLY A 315 3.35 6.86 17.02
N THR A 316 3.30 5.52 17.07
CA THR A 316 4.40 4.63 16.71
C THR A 316 4.70 4.68 15.20
N PHE A 317 5.89 4.19 14.81
CA PHE A 317 6.23 4.03 13.39
C PHE A 317 5.20 3.19 12.62
N GLN A 318 4.64 2.15 13.24
CA GLN A 318 3.63 1.27 12.64
C GLN A 318 2.30 2.01 12.39
N GLU A 319 1.85 2.82 13.34
CA GLU A 319 0.65 3.64 13.19
C GLU A 319 0.84 4.68 12.08
N PHE A 320 2.00 5.35 12.05
CA PHE A 320 2.32 6.34 11.02
C PHE A 320 2.40 5.70 9.63
N SER A 321 3.17 4.63 9.46
CA SER A 321 3.30 3.92 8.17
C SER A 321 1.96 3.36 7.67
N SER A 322 1.08 2.88 8.55
CA SER A 322 -0.28 2.46 8.20
C SER A 322 -1.14 3.65 7.71
N ALA A 323 -1.06 4.79 8.39
CA ALA A 323 -1.77 6.00 7.96
C ALA A 323 -1.29 6.49 6.59
N VAL A 324 0.02 6.48 6.34
CA VAL A 324 0.61 6.82 5.04
C VAL A 324 0.16 5.82 3.96
N SER A 325 0.16 4.51 4.25
CA SER A 325 -0.30 3.47 3.32
C SER A 325 -1.76 3.66 2.90
N GLN A 326 -2.65 3.94 3.86
CA GLN A 326 -4.07 4.21 3.59
C GLN A 326 -4.24 5.47 2.74
N THR A 327 -3.47 6.52 3.05
CA THR A 327 -3.50 7.80 2.33
C THR A 327 -3.01 7.63 0.89
N ALA A 328 -1.91 6.90 0.68
CA ALA A 328 -1.36 6.59 -0.63
C ALA A 328 -2.32 5.77 -1.48
N SER A 329 -2.93 4.73 -0.91
CA SER A 329 -3.94 3.92 -1.60
C SER A 329 -5.15 4.75 -2.05
N ARG A 330 -5.66 5.64 -1.18
CA ARG A 330 -6.77 6.54 -1.53
C ARG A 330 -6.38 7.54 -2.62
N LEU A 331 -5.16 8.08 -2.54
CA LEU A 331 -4.65 9.02 -3.54
C LEU A 331 -4.51 8.36 -4.93
N GLU A 332 -4.09 7.10 -4.98
CA GLU A 332 -4.02 6.32 -6.22
C GLU A 332 -5.42 6.12 -6.85
N VAL A 333 -6.43 5.81 -6.04
CA VAL A 333 -7.83 5.71 -6.49
C VAL A 333 -8.34 7.03 -7.06
N ILE A 334 -8.10 8.15 -6.36
CA ILE A 334 -8.50 9.49 -6.82
C ILE A 334 -7.83 9.83 -8.15
N ASN A 335 -6.53 9.57 -8.27
CA ASN A 335 -5.79 9.81 -9.51
C ASN A 335 -6.34 8.97 -10.67
N HIS A 336 -6.63 7.69 -10.43
CA HIS A 336 -7.21 6.82 -11.45
C HIS A 336 -8.62 7.26 -11.89
N GLN A 337 -9.46 7.73 -10.97
CA GLN A 337 -10.77 8.30 -11.28
C GLN A 337 -10.65 9.61 -12.08
N ALA A 338 -9.73 10.50 -11.70
CA ALA A 338 -9.49 11.76 -12.41
C ALA A 338 -9.02 11.52 -13.86
N GLN A 339 -8.16 10.53 -14.09
CA GLN A 339 -7.72 10.15 -15.44
C GLN A 339 -8.87 9.58 -16.28
N LYS A 340 -9.73 8.73 -15.70
CA LYS A 340 -10.93 8.22 -16.38
C LYS A 340 -11.91 9.32 -16.76
N ASN A 341 -12.13 10.29 -15.88
CA ASN A 341 -13.01 11.42 -16.16
C ASN A 341 -12.43 12.36 -17.22
N ARG A 342 -11.10 12.51 -17.30
CA ARG A 342 -10.43 13.26 -18.39
C ARG A 342 -10.64 12.61 -19.77
N THR A 343 -10.60 11.28 -19.85
CA THR A 343 -10.89 10.56 -21.10
C THR A 343 -12.36 10.63 -21.53
N PHE A 344 -13.27 11.06 -20.65
CA PHE A 344 -14.71 11.07 -20.91
C PHE A 344 -15.31 12.45 -21.18
N THR A 345 -14.53 13.53 -21.18
CA THR A 345 -15.05 14.86 -21.55
C THR A 345 -15.27 14.96 -23.08
N PRO A 346 -16.52 15.04 -23.58
CA PRO A 346 -16.75 15.38 -24.97
C PRO A 346 -16.43 16.87 -25.12
N ASN A 347 -15.63 17.20 -26.13
CA ASN A 347 -15.30 18.56 -26.51
C ASN A 347 -16.60 19.35 -26.74
N LYS A 348 -17.02 20.17 -25.77
CA LYS A 348 -18.20 21.02 -25.91
C LYS A 348 -17.75 22.34 -26.51
N ASP A 349 -17.85 22.42 -27.83
CA ASP A 349 -17.74 23.66 -28.60
C ASP A 349 -18.60 24.75 -27.95
N MET A 350 -17.93 25.77 -27.41
CA MET A 350 -18.53 26.97 -26.84
C MET A 350 -18.34 28.12 -27.83
N SER A 351 -19.11 28.11 -28.92
CA SER A 351 -19.27 29.30 -29.76
C SER A 351 -20.31 30.22 -29.11
N LYS A 352 -19.81 31.21 -28.38
CA LYS A 352 -20.58 32.28 -27.74
C LYS A 352 -20.93 33.33 -28.81
N GLY A 353 -22.12 33.21 -29.40
CA GLY A 353 -22.70 34.27 -30.22
C GLY A 353 -23.15 35.43 -29.33
N THR A 354 -22.39 36.52 -29.30
CA THR A 354 -22.84 37.80 -28.73
C THR A 354 -22.97 38.80 -29.86
N SER A 355 -24.20 39.04 -30.31
CA SER A 355 -24.55 40.18 -31.14
C SER A 355 -24.39 41.46 -30.33
N ARG A 356 -23.50 42.36 -30.77
CA ARG A 356 -23.64 43.80 -30.51
C ARG A 356 -23.45 44.58 -31.80
N THR A 357 -24.50 45.32 -32.12
CA THR A 357 -24.61 46.38 -33.09
C THR A 357 -23.66 47.54 -32.77
N GLY A 358 -23.09 48.14 -33.82
CA GLY A 358 -22.25 49.33 -33.73
C GLY A 358 -21.66 49.71 -35.08
N THR A 359 -22.42 50.51 -35.83
CA THR A 359 -22.02 51.23 -37.05
C THR A 359 -20.86 52.19 -36.78
N THR A 360 -19.82 52.23 -37.64
CA THR A 360 -19.42 53.42 -38.42
C THR A 360 -18.12 53.28 -39.25
N PHE A 361 -18.26 53.73 -40.51
CA PHE A 361 -17.31 54.30 -41.49
C PHE A 361 -16.21 53.49 -42.21
N LYS A 362 -16.27 53.67 -43.54
CA LYS A 362 -15.49 53.13 -44.66
C LYS A 362 -14.16 53.86 -44.86
N LYS A 363 -13.14 53.13 -45.32
CA LYS A 363 -12.18 53.56 -46.37
C LYS A 363 -11.54 52.32 -47.03
N GLU A 364 -11.59 52.30 -48.36
CA GLU A 364 -10.94 51.37 -49.32
C GLU A 364 -10.40 52.27 -50.47
N PRO A 365 -9.58 51.82 -51.47
CA PRO A 365 -8.76 50.60 -51.59
C PRO A 365 -7.29 50.81 -52.13
N THR A 366 -6.39 49.86 -51.80
CA THR A 366 -5.26 49.15 -52.53
C THR A 366 -4.43 49.79 -53.69
N PRO A 367 -3.22 49.26 -54.10
CA PRO A 367 -2.76 47.84 -54.17
C PRO A 367 -1.31 47.59 -53.63
N SER A 368 -0.85 46.40 -53.23
CA SER A 368 -0.67 45.18 -54.04
C SER A 368 -0.19 43.97 -53.21
N GLN A 369 -0.74 42.80 -53.59
CA GLN A 369 -0.15 41.45 -53.68
C GLN A 369 0.25 40.65 -52.42
N SER A 370 -0.69 39.77 -52.08
CA SER A 370 -0.59 38.49 -51.35
C SER A 370 0.37 37.49 -51.99
N THR A 371 1.03 36.66 -51.17
CA THR A 371 0.88 35.19 -51.24
C THR A 371 1.00 34.57 -49.84
N ASN A 372 -0.14 34.34 -49.19
CA ASN A 372 -0.27 33.38 -48.09
C ASN A 372 -0.24 31.96 -48.67
N SER A 373 0.68 31.12 -48.20
CA SER A 373 0.66 29.67 -48.45
C SER A 373 -0.18 28.99 -47.37
N THR A 374 -1.48 28.88 -47.63
CA THR A 374 -2.42 28.06 -46.87
C THR A 374 -2.12 26.59 -47.17
N THR A 375 -1.43 25.88 -46.27
CA THR A 375 -1.45 24.40 -46.32
C THR A 375 -2.80 23.92 -45.78
N PRO A 376 -3.56 23.07 -46.51
CA PRO A 376 -4.76 22.44 -45.96
C PRO A 376 -4.35 21.58 -44.77
N ARG A 377 -4.87 21.91 -43.58
CA ARG A 377 -4.67 21.08 -42.39
C ARG A 377 -5.53 19.83 -42.56
N MET A 378 -4.91 18.76 -43.04
CA MET A 378 -5.49 17.44 -43.24
C MET A 378 -6.17 16.94 -41.94
N GLY A 379 -7.40 16.44 -42.04
CA GLY A 379 -8.18 15.99 -40.88
C GLY A 379 -7.57 14.76 -40.21
N ASN A 380 -7.78 14.59 -38.90
CA ASN A 380 -7.18 13.49 -38.13
C ASN A 380 -7.50 12.09 -38.71
N ALA A 381 -8.71 11.90 -39.27
CA ALA A 381 -9.11 10.62 -39.88
C ALA A 381 -8.28 10.26 -41.13
N GLU A 382 -7.92 11.25 -41.95
CA GLU A 382 -7.10 11.04 -43.16
C GLU A 382 -5.64 10.78 -42.79
N ARG A 383 -5.16 11.40 -41.69
CA ARG A 383 -3.83 11.16 -41.13
C ARG A 383 -3.68 9.73 -40.60
N ASP A 384 -4.68 9.22 -39.88
CA ASP A 384 -4.65 7.86 -39.34
C ASP A 384 -4.70 6.80 -40.44
N GLN A 385 -5.42 7.08 -41.53
CA GLN A 385 -5.45 6.22 -42.71
C GLN A 385 -4.10 6.17 -43.42
N LEU A 386 -3.43 7.32 -43.62
CA LEU A 386 -2.09 7.36 -44.22
C LEU A 386 -1.03 6.70 -43.33
N MET A 387 -1.16 6.77 -41.99
CA MET A 387 -0.33 6.00 -41.05
C MET A 387 -0.52 4.50 -41.21
N LYS A 388 -1.78 4.05 -41.32
CA LYS A 388 -2.12 2.62 -41.46
C LYS A 388 -1.66 2.06 -42.80
N GLU A 389 -1.71 2.86 -43.86
CA GLU A 389 -1.28 2.48 -45.21
C GLU A 389 0.23 2.68 -45.42
N GLY A 390 0.96 3.28 -44.47
CA GLY A 390 2.42 3.52 -44.59
C GLY A 390 2.79 4.51 -45.70
N ARG A 391 1.92 5.49 -45.94
CA ARG A 391 2.05 6.48 -47.03
C ARG A 391 2.57 7.81 -46.51
N CYS A 392 3.32 8.51 -47.35
CA CYS A 392 3.85 9.82 -47.04
C CYS A 392 2.72 10.85 -46.81
N PHE A 393 2.73 11.56 -45.69
CA PHE A 393 1.71 12.57 -45.38
C PHE A 393 1.73 13.81 -46.31
N HIS A 394 2.70 13.90 -47.22
CA HIS A 394 2.85 15.03 -48.13
C HIS A 394 2.44 14.68 -49.56
N CYS A 395 3.04 13.64 -50.17
CA CYS A 395 2.72 13.21 -51.54
C CYS A 395 1.79 11.99 -51.61
N GLN A 396 1.46 11.37 -50.47
CA GLN A 396 0.64 10.16 -50.36
C GLN A 396 1.20 8.92 -51.10
N GLU A 397 2.50 8.89 -51.42
CA GLU A 397 3.16 7.69 -51.97
C GLU A 397 3.72 6.78 -50.87
N HIS A 398 3.92 5.50 -51.17
CA HIS A 398 4.47 4.52 -50.23
C HIS A 398 6.01 4.55 -50.22
N GLY A 399 6.62 4.10 -49.12
CA GLY A 399 8.07 3.85 -49.06
C GLY A 399 8.93 4.97 -48.46
N HIS A 400 8.35 6.12 -48.10
CA HIS A 400 9.04 7.18 -47.38
C HIS A 400 8.08 7.96 -46.47
N LEU A 401 8.61 8.58 -45.40
CA LEU A 401 7.84 9.46 -44.54
C LEU A 401 7.89 10.90 -45.06
N ALA A 402 6.95 11.75 -44.63
CA ALA A 402 6.90 13.15 -45.05
C ALA A 402 8.17 13.96 -44.76
N ARG A 403 9.08 13.46 -43.91
CA ARG A 403 10.37 14.09 -43.64
C ARG A 403 11.38 13.86 -44.77
N ASP A 404 11.28 12.72 -45.45
CA ASP A 404 12.22 12.25 -46.47
C ASP A 404 11.59 12.31 -47.88
N CYS A 405 10.57 13.16 -48.03
CA CYS A 405 9.81 13.30 -49.27
C CYS A 405 10.55 14.19 -50.26
N SER A 406 11.01 13.61 -51.36
CA SER A 406 11.77 14.30 -52.41
C SER A 406 11.02 15.44 -53.10
N THR A 407 9.70 15.55 -52.91
CA THR A 407 8.88 16.63 -53.46
C THR A 407 8.78 17.85 -52.54
N LYS A 408 9.37 17.82 -51.34
CA LYS A 408 9.45 19.00 -50.47
C LYS A 408 10.53 19.94 -50.98
N THR A 409 10.16 21.16 -51.37
CA THR A 409 11.11 22.25 -51.59
C THR A 409 11.77 22.64 -50.26
N PRO A 410 13.11 22.61 -50.14
CA PRO A 410 13.80 23.00 -48.91
C PRO A 410 13.65 24.50 -48.65
N THR A 411 13.33 24.86 -47.41
CA THR A 411 13.34 26.24 -46.92
C THR A 411 14.76 26.79 -46.81
N PRO A 412 14.98 28.11 -47.02
CA PRO A 412 16.31 28.71 -47.16
C PRO A 412 17.20 28.67 -45.90
N GLU A 413 16.66 28.31 -44.73
CA GLU A 413 17.42 28.26 -43.46
C GLU A 413 18.32 27.02 -43.29
N LEU A 414 18.21 26.01 -44.17
CA LEU A 414 19.03 24.79 -44.09
C LEU A 414 20.30 24.81 -44.97
N LYS A 415 20.55 25.87 -45.74
CA LYS A 415 21.75 26.00 -46.58
C LYS A 415 22.99 26.57 -45.88
N GLU A 416 22.85 27.07 -44.65
CA GLU A 416 23.93 27.78 -43.94
C GLU A 416 24.72 26.89 -42.96
N LEU A 417 24.28 25.65 -42.71
CA LEU A 417 24.94 24.72 -41.78
C LEU A 417 25.78 23.62 -42.46
N GLU A 418 25.80 23.54 -43.79
CA GLU A 418 26.57 22.53 -44.56
C GLU A 418 27.95 23.04 -45.07
N GLN A 419 28.32 24.30 -44.82
CA GLN A 419 29.58 24.90 -45.32
C GLN A 419 30.71 25.05 -44.29
N LYS A 420 30.67 24.37 -43.14
CA LYS A 420 31.82 24.35 -42.21
C LYS A 420 32.18 22.95 -41.74
N ALA A 421 32.96 22.26 -42.57
CA ALA A 421 33.93 21.27 -42.11
C ALA A 421 35.22 21.47 -42.93
N PRO A 422 36.34 21.91 -42.33
CA PRO A 422 37.62 21.84 -43.01
C PRO A 422 38.23 20.45 -42.83
N GLU A 423 38.60 19.87 -43.97
CA GLU A 423 39.61 18.82 -44.12
C GLU A 423 40.92 19.24 -43.44
N ASN A 424 41.61 18.31 -42.78
CA ASN A 424 43.05 18.43 -42.64
C ASN A 424 43.71 17.05 -42.70
N GLU A 425 44.32 16.79 -43.85
CA GLU A 425 45.26 15.71 -44.09
C GLU A 425 46.65 16.07 -43.50
N GLN A 426 47.27 15.07 -42.85
CA GLN A 426 48.66 14.62 -43.03
C GLN A 426 49.84 15.63 -42.99
N ASN A 427 50.75 15.47 -42.01
CA ASN A 427 52.05 14.76 -42.15
C ASN A 427 53.10 15.20 -41.10
N ASP A 428 53.86 14.21 -40.60
CA ASP A 428 55.33 14.10 -40.43
C ASP A 428 56.13 15.28 -39.83
N ASP A 429 57.27 15.18 -39.15
CA ASP A 429 58.21 14.19 -38.59
C ASP A 429 59.35 15.06 -37.96
N ALA A 430 60.26 14.43 -37.20
CA ALA A 430 61.59 14.88 -36.72
C ALA A 430 61.66 15.50 -35.31
N GLY A 431 62.61 15.13 -34.42
CA GLY A 431 63.80 14.26 -34.50
C GLY A 431 64.39 14.04 -33.08
N LYS A 432 65.06 12.91 -32.78
CA LYS A 432 66.54 12.69 -32.77
C LYS A 432 67.30 13.71 -31.92
N VAL A 433 68.18 13.35 -30.97
CA VAL A 433 69.18 12.26 -30.86
C VAL A 433 69.31 11.81 -29.41
#